data_AF-B0BSD3-F1
#
_entry.id   AF-B0BSD3-F1
#
_cell.length_a   1.000
_cell.length_b   1.000
_cell.length_c   1.000
_cell.angle_alpha   90.00
_cell.angle_beta   90.00
_cell.angle_gamma   90.00
#
_symmetry.space_group_name_H-M   'P 1'
#
loop_
_entity.id
_entity.type
_entity.pdbx_description
1 polymer ?
#
loop_
_entity_poly.entity_id
_entity_poly.type
_entity_poly.pdbx_seq_one_letter_code
_entity_poly.pdbx_strand_id
1 'polypeptide(L)'
;MLGVINKIVSSSLSMAFLGVLSWSAAYSYGWRQACFYGFPLWYVDVGAGNVARSLGYVFYVTAVLCTTYLIGLLLLTKAKPFLSESCIKLVRATILCALATLPILIISTLLNGKIYQQAVISYFCAVLLFIIALRNVINRHISNINIYSAIQFFQSHKSNVLIFTYVYFVIFAFMVGYLRPHFKTRFDMIEINAQMYYVLAKYNKTFILSKELKIDNDEFYLYELNPNQLGHIQIVDAHHPFGLQ
;
A
#
# COMPACT_ATOMS: atom_id res chain seq x y z
N MET A 1 6.11 -30.32 7.48
CA MET A 1 6.01 -28.85 7.29
C MET A 1 4.81 -28.48 6.42
N LEU A 2 4.67 -29.06 5.21
CA LEU A 2 3.53 -28.82 4.31
C LEU A 2 2.16 -29.11 4.95
N GLY A 3 2.01 -30.23 5.67
CA GLY A 3 0.72 -30.60 6.29
C GLY A 3 0.22 -29.64 7.39
N VAL A 4 1.15 -28.98 8.10
CA VAL A 4 0.80 -27.97 9.11
C VAL A 4 0.38 -26.66 8.45
N ILE A 5 1.07 -26.25 7.38
CA ILE A 5 0.71 -25.10 6.56
C ILE A 5 -0.66 -25.33 5.92
N ASN A 6 -0.91 -26.54 5.38
CA ASN A 6 -2.19 -26.87 4.77
C ASN A 6 -3.35 -26.80 5.78
N LYS A 7 -3.15 -27.26 7.02
CA LYS A 7 -4.16 -27.18 8.09
C LYS A 7 -4.44 -25.75 8.55
N ILE A 8 -3.46 -24.86 8.46
CA ILE A 8 -3.63 -23.42 8.77
C ILE A 8 -4.40 -22.74 7.64
N VAL A 9 -3.99 -22.97 6.38
CA VAL A 9 -4.62 -22.39 5.17
C VAL A 9 -6.05 -22.91 4.99
N SER A 10 -6.30 -24.19 5.28
CA SER A 10 -7.62 -24.81 5.17
C SER A 10 -8.53 -24.56 6.37
N SER A 11 -8.11 -23.75 7.34
CA SER A 11 -8.96 -23.42 8.49
C SER A 11 -9.99 -22.36 8.11
N SER A 12 -11.23 -22.53 8.58
CA SER A 12 -12.32 -21.56 8.40
C SER A 12 -11.91 -20.15 8.87
N LEU A 13 -11.12 -20.07 9.95
CA LEU A 13 -10.56 -18.82 10.46
C LEU A 13 -9.64 -18.12 9.45
N SER A 14 -8.81 -18.87 8.70
CA SER A 14 -7.92 -18.30 7.69
C SER A 14 -8.69 -17.76 6.49
N MET A 15 -9.74 -18.47 6.05
CA MET A 15 -10.60 -18.01 4.97
C MET A 15 -11.40 -16.75 5.37
N ALA A 16 -11.96 -16.75 6.58
CA ALA A 16 -12.65 -15.56 7.12
C ALA A 16 -11.69 -14.36 7.24
N PHE A 17 -10.47 -14.60 7.75
CA PHE A 17 -9.42 -13.58 7.82
C PHE A 17 -9.08 -13.00 6.46
N LEU A 18 -8.83 -13.86 5.46
CA LEU A 18 -8.52 -13.40 4.10
C LEU A 18 -9.67 -12.62 3.49
N GLY A 19 -10.93 -13.06 3.70
CA GLY A 19 -12.11 -12.32 3.29
C GLY A 19 -12.14 -10.91 3.87
N VAL A 20 -12.14 -10.80 5.20
CA VAL A 20 -12.17 -9.50 5.91
C VAL A 20 -10.99 -8.62 5.51
N LEU A 21 -9.78 -9.17 5.45
CA LEU A 21 -8.57 -8.46 5.02
C LEU A 21 -8.73 -7.87 3.62
N SER A 22 -9.24 -8.67 2.68
CA SER A 22 -9.40 -8.29 1.28
C SER A 22 -10.40 -7.15 1.10
N TRP A 23 -11.53 -7.23 1.79
CA TRP A 23 -12.55 -6.19 1.77
C TRP A 23 -12.06 -4.90 2.45
N SER A 24 -11.45 -5.01 3.63
CA SER A 24 -10.89 -3.86 4.35
C SER A 24 -9.79 -3.16 3.56
N ALA A 25 -8.90 -3.91 2.90
CA ALA A 25 -7.87 -3.35 2.04
C ALA A 25 -8.47 -2.58 0.86
N ALA A 26 -9.50 -3.14 0.21
CA ALA A 26 -10.18 -2.49 -0.90
C ALA A 26 -10.92 -1.20 -0.49
N TYR A 27 -11.60 -1.21 0.66
CA TYR A 27 -12.22 0.00 1.22
C TYR A 27 -11.17 1.05 1.56
N SER A 28 -10.10 0.66 2.23
CA SER A 28 -9.04 1.59 2.64
C SER A 28 -8.34 2.23 1.43
N TYR A 29 -8.08 1.42 0.40
CA TYR A 29 -7.59 1.90 -0.89
C TYR A 29 -8.55 2.91 -1.53
N GLY A 30 -9.85 2.58 -1.59
CA GLY A 30 -10.88 3.44 -2.19
C GLY A 30 -11.09 4.74 -1.43
N TRP A 31 -11.15 4.69 -0.09
CA TRP A 31 -11.23 5.88 0.76
C TRP A 31 -10.06 6.82 0.55
N ARG A 32 -8.85 6.28 0.43
CA ARG A 32 -7.69 7.14 0.22
C ARG A 32 -7.66 7.76 -1.19
N GLN A 33 -8.15 7.03 -2.19
CA GLN A 33 -8.36 7.59 -3.52
C GLN A 33 -9.41 8.72 -3.50
N ALA A 34 -10.48 8.57 -2.72
CA ALA A 34 -11.50 9.61 -2.52
C ALA A 34 -10.91 10.86 -1.86
N CYS A 35 -10.13 10.70 -0.78
CA CYS A 35 -9.42 11.82 -0.14
C CYS A 35 -8.42 12.51 -1.08
N PHE A 36 -7.84 11.79 -2.05
CA PHE A 36 -6.90 12.39 -3.00
C PHE A 36 -7.62 13.31 -4.00
N TYR A 37 -8.76 12.86 -4.54
CA TYR A 37 -9.51 13.63 -5.53
C TYR A 37 -10.46 14.67 -4.92
N GLY A 38 -10.84 14.52 -3.63
CA GLY A 38 -11.72 15.45 -2.91
C GLY A 38 -13.19 14.99 -2.83
N PHE A 39 -13.56 13.86 -3.45
CA PHE A 39 -14.94 13.40 -3.43
C PHE A 39 -15.31 12.66 -2.13
N PRO A 40 -16.59 12.68 -1.72
CA PRO A 40 -16.98 12.10 -0.43
C PRO A 40 -16.81 10.58 -0.29
N LEU A 41 -16.43 10.15 0.92
CA LEU A 41 -16.12 8.75 1.25
C LEU A 41 -17.30 7.80 1.10
N TRP A 42 -18.53 8.28 1.25
CA TRP A 42 -19.76 7.47 1.16
C TRP A 42 -20.06 6.97 -0.27
N TYR A 43 -19.42 7.55 -1.29
CA TYR A 43 -19.53 7.06 -2.67
C TYR A 43 -18.54 5.93 -3.01
N VAL A 44 -17.65 5.57 -2.08
CA VAL A 44 -16.72 4.45 -2.25
C VAL A 44 -17.47 3.14 -2.10
N ASP A 45 -17.74 2.48 -3.24
CA ASP A 45 -18.34 1.15 -3.27
C ASP A 45 -17.31 0.07 -3.69
N VAL A 46 -17.24 -1.00 -2.93
CA VAL A 46 -16.23 -2.05 -3.12
C VAL A 46 -16.87 -3.24 -3.82
N GLY A 47 -16.58 -3.41 -5.10
CA GLY A 47 -16.88 -4.64 -5.82
C GLY A 47 -15.71 -5.62 -5.81
N ALA A 48 -15.96 -6.88 -6.20
CA ALA A 48 -14.93 -7.91 -6.33
C ALA A 48 -13.74 -7.47 -7.22
N GLY A 49 -14.02 -6.71 -8.29
CA GLY A 49 -12.96 -6.16 -9.15
C GLY A 49 -12.06 -5.14 -8.46
N ASN A 50 -12.57 -4.40 -7.47
CA ASN A 50 -11.79 -3.45 -6.68
C ASN A 50 -10.91 -4.18 -5.66
N VAL A 51 -11.44 -5.25 -5.07
CA VAL A 51 -10.68 -6.16 -4.19
C VAL A 51 -9.48 -6.76 -4.91
N ALA A 52 -9.68 -7.31 -6.11
CA ALA A 52 -8.59 -7.92 -6.88
C ALA A 52 -7.48 -6.89 -7.21
N ARG A 53 -7.86 -5.67 -7.61
CA ARG A 53 -6.90 -4.62 -7.95
C ARG A 53 -6.14 -4.12 -6.73
N SER A 54 -6.83 -3.81 -5.62
CA SER A 54 -6.19 -3.29 -4.40
C SER A 54 -5.19 -4.29 -3.84
N LEU A 55 -5.58 -5.58 -3.73
CA LEU A 55 -4.68 -6.64 -3.32
C LEU A 55 -3.51 -6.82 -4.28
N GLY A 56 -3.76 -6.80 -5.59
CA GLY A 56 -2.70 -6.90 -6.60
C GLY A 56 -1.61 -5.85 -6.40
N TYR A 57 -1.99 -4.60 -6.13
CA TYR A 57 -1.01 -3.56 -5.83
C TYR A 57 -0.29 -3.76 -4.48
N VAL A 58 -1.01 -4.13 -3.42
CA VAL A 58 -0.40 -4.37 -2.11
C VAL A 58 0.59 -5.53 -2.18
N PHE A 59 0.24 -6.62 -2.87
CA PHE A 59 1.15 -7.74 -3.10
C PHE A 59 2.35 -7.34 -3.94
N TYR A 60 2.16 -6.53 -4.98
CA TYR A 60 3.27 -6.03 -5.79
C TYR A 60 4.26 -5.21 -4.95
N VAL A 61 3.77 -4.23 -4.19
CA VAL A 61 4.62 -3.41 -3.30
C VAL A 61 5.31 -4.27 -2.26
N THR A 62 4.59 -5.22 -1.66
CA THR A 62 5.17 -6.15 -0.67
C THR A 62 6.25 -7.03 -1.29
N ALA A 63 6.07 -7.49 -2.52
CA ALA A 63 7.07 -8.27 -3.25
C ALA A 63 8.32 -7.45 -3.57
N VAL A 64 8.17 -6.19 -3.98
CA VAL A 64 9.29 -5.27 -4.19
C VAL A 64 10.06 -5.03 -2.89
N LEU A 65 9.37 -4.79 -1.77
CA LEU A 65 10.02 -4.64 -0.46
C LEU A 65 10.75 -5.92 -0.03
N CYS A 66 10.12 -7.08 -0.22
CA CYS A 66 10.70 -8.38 0.11
C CYS A 66 11.97 -8.67 -0.71
N THR A 67 11.92 -8.46 -2.03
CA THR A 67 13.09 -8.64 -2.91
C THR A 67 14.21 -7.68 -2.57
N THR A 68 13.90 -6.41 -2.32
CA THR A 68 14.88 -5.39 -1.87
C THR A 68 15.54 -5.79 -0.56
N TYR A 69 14.76 -6.31 0.41
CA TYR A 69 15.28 -6.81 1.67
C TYR A 69 16.19 -8.03 1.48
N LEU A 70 15.79 -8.99 0.65
CA LEU A 70 16.60 -10.18 0.35
C LEU A 70 17.94 -9.80 -0.30
N ILE A 71 17.93 -8.87 -1.25
CA ILE A 71 19.16 -8.34 -1.88
C ILE A 71 20.06 -7.71 -0.80
N GLY A 72 19.50 -6.86 0.07
CA GLY A 72 20.24 -6.26 1.18
C GLY A 72 20.85 -7.30 2.14
N LEU A 73 20.13 -8.39 2.42
CA LEU A 73 20.60 -9.48 3.28
C LEU A 73 21.73 -10.28 2.62
N LEU A 74 21.65 -10.52 1.31
CA LEU A 74 22.72 -11.16 0.54
C LEU A 74 23.99 -10.30 0.54
N LEU A 75 23.86 -8.99 0.28
CA LEU A 75 24.96 -8.03 0.35
C LEU A 75 25.60 -8.02 1.75
N LEU A 76 24.79 -8.01 2.80
CA LEU A 76 25.27 -8.04 4.19
C LEU A 76 26.02 -9.34 4.50
N THR A 77 25.57 -10.47 3.96
CA THR A 77 26.24 -11.76 4.12
C THR A 77 27.61 -11.77 3.44
N LYS A 78 27.73 -11.12 2.27
CA LYS A 78 29.00 -10.95 1.56
C LYS A 78 29.94 -9.96 2.25
N ALA A 79 29.40 -8.95 2.93
CA ALA A 79 30.16 -7.98 3.71
C ALA A 79 30.54 -8.47 5.12
N LYS A 80 29.93 -9.57 5.60
CA LYS A 80 30.19 -10.19 6.91
C LYS A 80 31.68 -10.37 7.26
N PRO A 81 32.59 -10.85 6.38
CA PRO A 81 33.99 -11.03 6.74
C PRO A 81 34.74 -9.71 6.99
N PHE A 82 34.21 -8.58 6.55
CA PHE A 82 34.85 -7.26 6.70
C PHE A 82 34.26 -6.43 7.86
N LEU A 83 33.23 -6.93 8.53
CA LEU A 83 32.45 -6.19 9.54
C LEU A 83 32.41 -6.94 10.86
N SER A 84 32.46 -6.19 11.97
CA SER A 84 32.30 -6.77 13.31
C SER A 84 30.87 -7.30 13.51
N GLU A 85 30.72 -8.34 14.34
CA GLU A 85 29.42 -8.92 14.73
C GLU A 85 28.41 -7.86 15.23
N SER A 86 28.89 -6.88 16.01
CA SER A 86 28.07 -5.77 16.51
C SER A 86 27.59 -4.85 15.38
N CYS A 87 28.42 -4.60 14.38
CA CYS A 87 28.06 -3.79 13.22
C CYS A 87 26.97 -4.48 12.38
N ILE A 88 27.08 -5.79 12.17
CA ILE A 88 26.08 -6.57 11.41
C ILE A 88 24.72 -6.55 12.11
N LYS A 89 24.69 -6.70 13.45
CA LYS A 89 23.45 -6.62 14.24
C LYS A 89 22.79 -5.25 14.12
N LEU A 90 23.59 -4.18 14.15
CA LEU A 90 23.11 -2.81 13.99
C LEU A 90 22.59 -2.53 12.58
N VAL A 91 23.25 -3.04 11.53
CA VAL A 91 22.79 -2.89 10.15
C VAL A 91 21.46 -3.62 9.93
N ARG A 92 21.31 -4.86 10.43
CA ARG A 92 20.03 -5.59 10.36
C ARG A 92 18.91 -4.84 11.09
N ALA A 93 19.19 -4.32 12.28
CA ALA A 93 18.26 -3.50 13.05
C ALA A 93 17.81 -2.27 12.25
N THR A 94 18.76 -1.57 11.64
CA THR A 94 18.52 -0.35 10.85
C THR A 94 17.63 -0.64 9.66
N ILE A 95 17.92 -1.71 8.91
CA ILE A 95 17.12 -2.13 7.75
C ILE A 95 15.68 -2.49 8.19
N LEU A 96 15.52 -3.27 9.26
CA LEU A 96 14.21 -3.70 9.75
C LEU A 96 13.36 -2.51 10.24
N CYS A 97 13.97 -1.60 11.02
CA CYS A 97 13.32 -0.39 11.51
C CYS A 97 12.97 0.57 10.36
N ALA A 98 13.88 0.74 9.39
CA ALA A 98 13.62 1.56 8.21
C ALA A 98 12.43 1.02 7.41
N LEU A 99 12.38 -0.30 7.14
CA LEU A 99 11.25 -0.96 6.46
C LEU A 99 9.93 -0.83 7.23
N ALA A 100 9.96 -0.98 8.56
CA ALA A 100 8.75 -0.86 9.39
C ALA A 100 8.19 0.57 9.43
N THR A 101 9.05 1.58 9.35
CA THR A 101 8.68 3.00 9.43
C THR A 101 8.54 3.69 8.08
N LEU A 102 8.99 3.06 6.99
CA LEU A 102 8.84 3.52 5.60
C LEU A 102 7.39 3.89 5.25
N PRO A 103 6.36 3.12 5.69
CA PRO A 103 4.97 3.52 5.52
C PRO A 103 4.69 4.91 6.12
N ILE A 104 5.16 5.18 7.33
CA ILE A 104 4.91 6.45 8.04
C ILE A 104 5.54 7.64 7.29
N LEU A 105 6.76 7.48 6.76
CA LEU A 105 7.41 8.49 5.92
C LEU A 105 6.59 8.79 4.67
N ILE A 106 6.11 7.74 4.00
CA ILE A 106 5.28 7.87 2.81
C ILE A 106 4.02 8.68 3.17
N ILE A 107 3.26 8.34 4.22
CA ILE A 107 2.10 9.15 4.64
C ILE A 107 2.48 10.61 4.93
N SER A 108 3.56 10.84 5.68
CA SER A 108 3.95 12.19 6.12
C SER A 108 4.36 13.10 4.95
N THR A 109 5.08 12.55 3.99
CA THR A 109 5.49 13.29 2.77
C THR A 109 4.32 13.52 1.82
N LEU A 110 3.37 12.59 1.78
CA LEU A 110 2.19 12.67 0.94
C LEU A 110 1.13 13.65 1.45
N LEU A 111 0.90 13.74 2.77
CA LEU A 111 -0.06 14.70 3.34
C LEU A 111 0.24 16.15 2.99
N ASN A 112 1.51 16.48 2.79
CA ASN A 112 1.95 17.85 2.52
C ASN A 112 2.16 18.16 1.02
N GLY A 113 1.91 17.19 0.12
CA GLY A 113 1.99 17.35 -1.34
C GLY A 113 3.38 17.64 -1.91
N LYS A 114 4.41 17.78 -1.05
CA LYS A 114 5.81 18.02 -1.39
C LYS A 114 6.69 17.25 -0.42
N ILE A 115 7.81 16.71 -0.91
CA ILE A 115 8.83 16.11 -0.06
C ILE A 115 9.57 17.25 0.65
N TYR A 116 9.09 17.62 1.84
CA TYR A 116 9.79 18.59 2.67
C TYR A 116 11.04 17.95 3.25
N GLN A 117 12.17 18.65 3.13
CA GLN A 117 13.44 18.24 3.71
C GLN A 117 13.31 17.94 5.22
N GLN A 118 12.43 18.66 5.92
CA GLN A 118 12.09 18.44 7.32
C GLN A 118 11.42 17.08 7.59
N ALA A 119 10.58 16.57 6.68
CA ALA A 119 9.92 15.27 6.80
C ALA A 119 10.91 14.11 6.58
N VAL A 120 11.90 14.29 5.71
CA VAL A 120 12.99 13.33 5.51
C VAL A 120 13.89 13.29 6.74
N ILE A 121 14.23 14.46 7.31
CA ILE A 121 15.04 14.55 8.54
C ILE A 121 14.28 13.94 9.73
N SER A 122 12.99 14.23 9.89
CA SER A 122 12.19 13.66 10.97
C SER A 122 12.09 12.13 10.86
N TYR A 123 12.04 11.58 9.64
CA TYR A 123 12.11 10.14 9.41
C TYR A 123 13.44 9.54 9.85
N PHE A 124 14.57 10.10 9.45
CA PHE A 124 15.87 9.60 9.91
C PHE A 124 16.00 9.69 11.44
N CYS A 125 15.50 10.76 12.05
CA CYS A 125 15.42 10.87 13.52
C CYS A 125 14.51 9.80 14.14
N ALA A 126 13.33 9.56 13.56
CA ALA A 126 12.40 8.54 14.06
C ALA A 126 13.01 7.14 13.95
N VAL A 127 13.67 6.82 12.84
CA VAL A 127 14.40 5.56 12.64
C VAL A 127 15.51 5.41 13.69
N LEU A 128 16.31 6.46 13.92
CA LEU A 128 17.35 6.44 14.95
C LEU A 128 16.78 6.24 16.36
N LEU A 129 15.69 6.93 16.71
CA LEU A 129 15.01 6.77 17.99
C LEU A 129 14.46 5.35 18.16
N PHE A 130 13.87 4.78 17.09
CA PHE A 130 13.38 3.40 17.11
C PHE A 130 14.51 2.39 17.28
N ILE A 131 15.66 2.60 16.62
CA ILE A 131 16.86 1.77 16.77
C ILE A 131 17.36 1.83 18.20
N ILE A 132 17.42 3.02 18.81
CA ILE A 132 17.85 3.19 20.20
C ILE A 132 16.87 2.49 21.15
N ALA A 133 15.56 2.72 20.99
CA ALA A 133 14.52 2.14 21.85
C ALA A 133 14.49 0.60 21.78
N LEU A 134 14.63 0.03 20.58
CA LEU A 134 14.60 -1.42 20.37
C LEU A 134 15.98 -2.08 20.44
N ARG A 135 17.06 -1.32 20.64
CA ARG A 135 18.45 -1.80 20.64
C ARG A 135 18.64 -3.04 21.51
N ASN A 136 18.11 -3.01 22.72
CA ASN A 136 18.26 -4.09 23.69
C ASN A 136 17.49 -5.36 23.29
N VAL A 137 16.29 -5.21 22.72
CA VAL A 137 15.47 -6.34 22.23
C VAL A 137 16.11 -6.96 20.99
N ILE A 138 16.57 -6.11 20.07
CA ILE A 138 17.21 -6.49 18.81
C ILE A 138 18.51 -7.25 19.07
N ASN A 139 19.41 -6.72 19.91
CA ASN A 139 20.68 -7.39 20.21
C ASN A 139 20.50 -8.77 20.87
N ARG A 140 19.42 -8.96 21.63
CA ARG A 140 19.15 -10.20 22.35
C ARG A 140 18.54 -11.28 21.45
N HIS A 141 17.69 -10.91 20.47
CA HIS A 141 16.91 -11.88 19.68
C HIS A 141 17.35 -12.04 18.21
N ILE A 142 17.97 -11.05 17.55
CA ILE A 142 18.27 -11.12 16.11
C ILE A 142 19.36 -12.13 15.73
N SER A 143 20.25 -12.49 16.68
CA SER A 143 21.31 -13.47 16.39
C SER A 143 20.81 -14.91 16.27
N ASN A 144 19.62 -15.21 16.80
CA ASN A 144 19.14 -16.59 17.00
C ASN A 144 17.83 -16.91 16.26
N ILE A 145 17.43 -16.08 15.30
CA ILE A 145 16.21 -16.32 14.50
C ILE A 145 16.46 -17.47 13.54
N ASN A 146 16.11 -18.68 13.98
CA ASN A 146 16.00 -19.86 13.14
C ASN A 146 14.57 -19.95 12.56
N ILE A 147 14.41 -20.54 11.38
CA ILE A 147 13.09 -20.78 10.75
C ILE A 147 12.16 -21.53 11.70
N TYR A 148 12.69 -22.49 12.46
CA TYR A 148 11.93 -23.23 13.47
C TYR A 148 11.40 -22.34 14.59
N SER A 149 12.24 -21.45 15.14
CA SER A 149 11.80 -20.48 16.15
C SER A 149 10.77 -19.49 15.62
N ALA A 150 10.86 -19.09 14.35
CA ALA A 150 9.88 -18.20 13.72
C ALA A 150 8.51 -18.90 13.54
N ILE A 151 8.51 -20.16 13.13
CA ILE A 151 7.28 -20.95 12.98
C ILE A 151 6.65 -21.22 14.34
N GLN A 152 7.44 -21.56 15.35
CA GLN A 152 6.97 -21.77 16.71
C GLN A 152 6.39 -20.47 17.30
N PHE A 153 7.04 -19.33 17.06
CA PHE A 153 6.53 -18.02 17.46
C PHE A 153 5.18 -17.71 16.79
N PHE A 154 5.08 -17.93 15.47
CA PHE A 154 3.83 -17.73 14.72
C PHE A 154 2.69 -18.59 15.27
N GLN A 155 2.98 -19.84 15.63
CA GLN A 155 1.98 -20.73 16.22
C GLN A 155 1.57 -20.28 17.63
N SER A 156 2.55 -19.93 18.47
CA SER A 156 2.31 -19.51 19.85
C SER A 156 1.61 -18.16 19.96
N HIS A 157 1.75 -17.28 18.96
CA HIS A 157 1.22 -15.91 18.97
C HIS A 157 0.29 -15.65 17.78
N LYS A 158 -0.40 -16.68 17.29
CA LYS A 158 -1.20 -16.66 16.05
C LYS A 158 -2.14 -15.45 15.94
N SER A 159 -2.86 -15.13 17.02
CA SER A 159 -3.79 -13.98 17.04
C SER A 159 -3.08 -12.65 16.80
N ASN A 160 -1.98 -12.41 17.54
CA ASN A 160 -1.22 -11.17 17.44
C ASN A 160 -0.60 -11.00 16.05
N VAL A 161 -0.11 -12.10 15.45
CA VAL A 161 0.46 -12.05 14.10
C VAL A 161 -0.62 -11.77 13.05
N LEU A 162 -1.82 -12.35 13.18
CA LEU A 162 -2.95 -12.08 12.28
C LEU A 162 -3.38 -10.60 12.38
N ILE A 163 -3.52 -10.06 13.59
CA ILE A 163 -3.88 -8.65 13.81
C ILE A 163 -2.81 -7.74 13.20
N PHE A 164 -1.53 -8.01 13.47
CA PHE A 164 -0.44 -7.20 12.92
C PHE A 164 -0.41 -7.25 11.39
N THR A 165 -0.59 -8.44 10.81
CA THR A 165 -0.67 -8.61 9.35
C THR A 165 -1.86 -7.84 8.77
N TYR A 166 -3.01 -7.87 9.44
CA TYR A 166 -4.19 -7.12 9.03
C TYR A 166 -3.93 -5.61 9.00
N VAL A 167 -3.43 -5.05 10.11
CA VAL A 167 -3.13 -3.63 10.22
C VAL A 167 -2.10 -3.22 9.17
N TYR A 168 -1.06 -4.03 8.97
CA TYR A 168 -0.03 -3.78 7.95
C TYR A 168 -0.63 -3.67 6.54
N PHE A 169 -1.40 -4.67 6.12
CA PHE A 169 -2.01 -4.70 4.78
C PHE A 169 -3.01 -3.55 4.57
N VAL A 170 -3.82 -3.23 5.58
CA VAL A 170 -4.79 -2.12 5.52
C VAL A 170 -4.08 -0.77 5.34
N ILE A 171 -3.02 -0.52 6.13
CA ILE A 171 -2.23 0.71 6.01
C ILE A 171 -1.55 0.80 4.64
N PHE A 172 -0.99 -0.31 4.14
CA PHE A 172 -0.39 -0.34 2.81
C PHE A 172 -1.42 -0.13 1.70
N ALA A 173 -2.60 -0.75 1.79
CA ALA A 173 -3.67 -0.54 0.83
C ALA A 173 -4.11 0.92 0.79
N PHE A 174 -4.24 1.54 1.97
CA PHE A 174 -4.49 2.97 2.10
C PHE A 174 -3.40 3.79 1.39
N MET A 175 -2.12 3.54 1.65
CA MET A 175 -1.01 4.26 0.99
C MET A 175 -1.01 4.14 -0.52
N VAL A 176 -1.18 2.92 -1.02
CA VAL A 176 -1.22 2.64 -2.45
C VAL A 176 -2.39 3.39 -3.11
N GLY A 177 -3.54 3.45 -2.44
CA GLY A 177 -4.71 4.23 -2.89
C GLY A 177 -4.40 5.71 -3.11
N TYR A 178 -3.49 6.28 -2.31
CA TYR A 178 -3.01 7.65 -2.49
C TYR A 178 -1.91 7.77 -3.55
N LEU A 179 -0.92 6.88 -3.52
CA LEU A 179 0.27 6.98 -4.37
C LEU A 179 -0.07 6.78 -5.83
N ARG A 180 -1.01 5.88 -6.14
CA ARG A 180 -1.31 5.52 -7.51
C ARG A 180 -1.77 6.70 -8.36
N PRO A 181 -2.72 7.56 -7.93
CA PRO A 181 -3.06 8.79 -8.65
C PRO A 181 -1.86 9.67 -9.00
N HIS A 182 -0.86 9.81 -8.13
CA HIS A 182 0.32 10.63 -8.40
C HIS A 182 1.21 10.11 -9.53
N PHE A 183 1.26 8.79 -9.72
CA PHE A 183 2.02 8.17 -10.80
C PHE A 183 1.19 7.92 -12.06
N LYS A 184 -0.10 8.24 -12.03
CA LYS A 184 -1.00 8.04 -13.18
C LYS A 184 -0.79 9.19 -14.17
N THR A 185 -0.16 8.88 -15.30
CA THR A 185 0.08 9.85 -16.39
C THR A 185 -1.03 9.87 -17.42
N ARG A 186 -1.81 8.78 -17.54
CA ARG A 186 -2.91 8.68 -18.51
C ARG A 186 -4.24 8.48 -17.82
N PHE A 187 -5.23 9.29 -18.21
CA PHE A 187 -6.57 9.28 -17.64
C PHE A 187 -7.60 8.89 -18.70
N ASP A 188 -8.58 8.11 -18.29
CA ASP A 188 -9.72 7.76 -19.14
C ASP A 188 -10.72 8.92 -19.05
N MET A 189 -11.16 9.42 -20.19
CA MET A 189 -12.26 10.36 -20.31
C MET A 189 -13.45 9.67 -20.98
N ILE A 190 -14.65 9.94 -20.48
CA ILE A 190 -15.89 9.45 -21.06
C ILE A 190 -16.69 10.62 -21.63
N GLU A 191 -17.29 10.42 -22.79
CA GLU A 191 -18.16 11.41 -23.42
C GLU A 191 -19.61 11.20 -22.95
N ILE A 192 -20.21 12.24 -22.38
CA ILE A 192 -21.61 12.26 -21.95
C ILE A 192 -22.23 13.57 -22.46
N ASN A 193 -23.29 13.46 -23.26
CA ASN A 193 -23.99 14.61 -23.85
C ASN A 193 -23.04 15.59 -24.58
N ALA A 194 -22.14 15.06 -25.41
CA ALA A 194 -21.12 15.83 -26.15
C ALA A 194 -20.11 16.61 -25.28
N GLN A 195 -19.97 16.24 -24.01
CA GLN A 195 -18.95 16.78 -23.10
C GLN A 195 -18.07 15.67 -22.55
N MET A 196 -16.77 15.95 -22.44
CA MET A 196 -15.78 14.99 -21.97
C MET A 196 -15.53 15.14 -20.47
N TYR A 197 -15.58 14.02 -19.75
CA TYR A 197 -15.37 13.99 -18.30
C TYR A 197 -14.27 12.98 -17.94
N TYR A 198 -13.34 13.38 -17.06
CA TYR A 198 -12.33 12.48 -16.52
C TYR A 198 -12.94 11.46 -15.56
N VAL A 199 -12.58 10.20 -15.75
CA VAL A 199 -12.98 9.10 -14.88
C VAL A 199 -11.99 9.00 -13.71
N LEU A 200 -12.40 9.49 -12.56
CA LEU A 200 -11.59 9.53 -11.34
C LEU A 200 -11.57 8.17 -10.64
N ALA A 201 -12.76 7.57 -10.52
CA ALA A 201 -12.94 6.27 -9.89
C ALA A 201 -14.07 5.49 -10.58
N LYS A 202 -13.94 4.16 -10.55
CA LYS A 202 -14.98 3.22 -10.98
C LYS A 202 -15.33 2.33 -9.80
N TYR A 203 -16.59 2.36 -9.40
CA TYR A 203 -17.13 1.52 -8.35
C TYR A 203 -18.31 0.72 -8.92
N ASN A 204 -18.16 -0.60 -9.01
CA ASN A 204 -19.18 -1.49 -9.57
C ASN A 204 -19.75 -0.99 -10.93
N LYS A 205 -20.97 -0.41 -10.93
CA LYS A 205 -21.66 0.18 -12.10
C LYS A 205 -21.56 1.71 -12.18
N THR A 206 -21.04 2.37 -11.16
CA THR A 206 -20.98 3.83 -11.06
C THR A 206 -19.57 4.35 -11.32
N PHE A 207 -19.48 5.38 -12.13
CA PHE A 207 -18.29 6.18 -12.32
C PHE A 207 -18.41 7.48 -11.55
N ILE A 208 -17.31 7.87 -10.92
CA ILE A 208 -17.12 9.21 -10.38
C ILE A 208 -16.32 9.99 -11.41
N LEU A 209 -16.95 11.04 -11.91
CA LEU A 209 -16.47 11.84 -13.01
C LEU A 209 -16.16 13.26 -12.54
N SER A 210 -15.22 13.90 -13.20
CA SER A 210 -14.97 15.34 -13.02
C SER A 210 -14.52 15.99 -14.32
N LYS A 211 -14.76 17.29 -14.44
CA LYS A 211 -14.34 18.08 -15.60
C LYS A 211 -12.84 18.40 -15.57
N GLU A 212 -12.24 18.44 -14.37
CA GLU A 212 -10.85 18.82 -14.18
C GLU A 212 -10.10 17.77 -13.35
N LEU A 213 -8.79 17.65 -13.58
CA LEU A 213 -7.87 16.81 -12.81
C LEU A 213 -7.18 17.61 -11.69
N LYS A 214 -7.95 18.37 -10.90
CA LYS A 214 -7.42 19.10 -9.75
C LYS A 214 -7.47 18.23 -8.49
N ILE A 215 -6.48 18.41 -7.64
CA ILE A 215 -6.49 17.91 -6.26
C ILE A 215 -7.49 18.79 -5.51
N ASP A 216 -8.48 18.19 -4.86
CA ASP A 216 -9.55 18.88 -4.12
C ASP A 216 -10.55 19.61 -5.03
N ASN A 217 -11.20 18.86 -5.93
CA ASN A 217 -12.29 19.40 -6.72
C ASN A 217 -13.57 19.50 -5.87
N ASP A 218 -14.33 20.58 -6.02
CA ASP A 218 -15.62 20.75 -5.33
C ASP A 218 -16.80 20.16 -6.15
N GLU A 219 -16.58 19.90 -7.45
CA GLU A 219 -17.61 19.40 -8.36
C GLU A 219 -17.29 18.00 -8.91
N PHE A 220 -18.21 17.06 -8.65
CA PHE A 220 -18.17 15.70 -9.16
C PHE A 220 -19.51 15.29 -9.73
N TYR A 221 -19.47 14.41 -10.72
CA TYR A 221 -20.63 13.86 -11.38
C TYR A 221 -20.67 12.35 -11.17
N LEU A 222 -21.84 11.82 -10.85
CA LEU A 222 -22.08 10.40 -10.73
C LEU A 222 -22.74 9.91 -12.01
N TYR A 223 -22.13 8.91 -12.63
CA TYR A 223 -22.66 8.31 -13.86
C TYR A 223 -22.77 6.81 -13.71
N GLU A 224 -23.98 6.26 -13.84
CA GLU A 224 -24.21 4.83 -13.82
C GLU A 224 -24.17 4.26 -15.25
N LEU A 225 -23.39 3.20 -15.44
CA LEU A 225 -23.28 2.49 -16.71
C LEU A 225 -24.61 1.81 -17.06
N ASN A 226 -25.21 2.26 -18.16
CA ASN A 226 -26.27 1.54 -18.81
C ASN A 226 -25.66 0.51 -19.80
N PRO A 227 -25.84 -0.81 -19.57
CA PRO A 227 -25.25 -1.84 -20.44
C PRO A 227 -25.75 -1.81 -21.88
N ASN A 228 -26.87 -1.12 -22.14
CA ASN A 228 -27.49 -1.05 -23.47
C ASN A 228 -27.10 0.22 -24.24
N GLN A 229 -26.21 1.07 -23.70
CA GLN A 229 -25.74 2.28 -24.35
C GLN A 229 -24.25 2.17 -24.69
N LEU A 230 -23.89 2.58 -25.91
CA LEU A 230 -22.51 2.61 -26.36
C LEU A 230 -21.82 3.84 -25.76
N GLY A 231 -20.84 3.62 -24.90
CA GLY A 231 -20.01 4.69 -24.34
C GLY A 231 -18.77 4.93 -25.19
N HIS A 232 -18.45 6.20 -25.45
CA HIS A 232 -17.17 6.59 -26.04
C HIS A 232 -16.18 6.91 -24.91
N ILE A 233 -15.02 6.24 -24.94
CA ILE A 233 -13.95 6.41 -23.96
C ILE A 233 -12.67 6.78 -24.70
N GLN A 234 -12.03 7.87 -24.30
CA GLN A 234 -10.76 8.34 -24.81
C GLN A 234 -9.70 8.33 -23.71
N ILE A 235 -8.49 7.88 -24.02
CA ILE A 235 -7.36 7.92 -23.09
C ILE A 235 -6.56 9.20 -23.38
N VAL A 236 -6.43 10.07 -22.38
CA VAL A 236 -5.76 11.37 -22.49
C VAL A 236 -4.56 11.43 -21.55
N ASP A 237 -3.48 12.08 -22.00
CA ASP A 237 -2.26 12.26 -21.21
C ASP A 237 -2.38 13.50 -20.31
N ALA A 238 -2.02 13.38 -19.04
CA ALA A 238 -2.14 14.44 -18.04
C ALA A 238 -1.25 15.66 -18.35
N HIS A 239 -0.18 15.48 -19.13
CA HIS A 239 0.72 16.55 -19.54
C HIS A 239 0.27 17.30 -20.80
N HIS A 240 -0.72 16.78 -21.52
CA HIS A 240 -1.38 17.44 -22.64
C HIS A 240 -2.90 17.41 -22.42
N PRO A 241 -3.42 18.14 -21.41
CA PRO A 241 -4.85 18.37 -21.31
C PRO A 241 -5.28 19.12 -22.57
N PHE A 242 -6.38 18.69 -23.18
CA PHE A 242 -6.91 19.31 -24.39
C PHE A 242 -6.91 20.85 -24.29
N GLY A 243 -6.21 21.50 -25.22
CA GLY A 243 -6.16 22.95 -25.35
C GLY A 243 -5.01 23.45 -26.22
N LEU A 244 -5.13 23.27 -27.55
CA LEU A 244 -4.75 24.22 -28.62
C LEU A 244 -4.64 23.48 -29.98
N GLN A 245 -5.78 23.29 -30.63
CA GLN A 245 -5.97 23.69 -32.02
C GLN A 245 -7.30 24.43 -32.11
#